data_AF-A0A397V2L1-F1
#
_entry.id   AF-A0A397V2L1-F1
#
_cell.length_a   1.000
_cell.length_b   1.000
_cell.length_c   1.000
_cell.angle_alpha   90.00
_cell.angle_beta   90.00
_cell.angle_gamma   90.00
#
_symmetry.space_group_name_H-M   'P 1'
#
loop_
_entity.id
_entity.type
_entity.pdbx_description
1 polymer ?
#
loop_
_entity_poly.entity_id
_entity_poly.type
_entity_poly.pdbx_seq_one_letter_code
_entity_poly.pdbx_strand_id
1 'polypeptide(L)'
;MKTITVIGEEDEYDDMVDDVGESSTQVCGIYVFHAGNRVIRLIDTPGVGDTRGIKYDEKNFENILKNISQHKYLNGICILLKPNNARLNITFKFCIQELLSHLHKSAKDNIVFCFTNTRGTFFRPGDTFPVLERQLQELKENFDIEIKINKNIIYCFDNESFRFLAAKKEGMMFTDDEKRNFASSWKKSKEESLRLLQYIKDREPHEILDTISLNNARQTVLLLREPLAEIDRNIQENIVETERLKEQIQRADLSNEELIKKLYVPHIELKIIPLERPRVVCKNISCQVYNSDTSTCHVKWKKLNIFMLENKGAMMFGNCKSCGCAAKKHKITFYESETEYSRKIDKNIENEISERTIDQIHKQDHIEVLQGKINQLKEQQDTISEIVTKFTQFLMQNAIAVFNDAYVEYLDYIIHLEREKANASENNILKGLEEIKRKYNEKVNIIKNMIENNESSSCSLSSEDILRLEKQLYLLPNIGKYLRDVKKAEEKAFKYRESHHKFPKSMINVMKQIFVISNCS
;
A
#
# COMPACT_ATOMS: atom_id res chain seq x y z
N MET A 1 20.00 46.18 -5.39
CA MET A 1 19.62 45.44 -4.17
C MET A 1 18.16 45.03 -4.37
N LYS A 2 17.88 43.77 -4.73
CA LYS A 2 16.50 43.29 -4.92
C LYS A 2 16.05 42.62 -3.63
N THR A 3 15.13 43.27 -2.92
CA THR A 3 14.51 42.77 -1.70
C THR A 3 13.67 41.56 -2.04
N ILE A 4 13.97 40.41 -1.42
CA ILE A 4 13.06 39.26 -1.43
C ILE A 4 11.99 39.58 -0.40
N THR A 5 10.75 39.73 -0.85
CA THR A 5 9.61 39.94 0.05
C THR A 5 9.04 38.57 0.36
N VAL A 6 9.16 38.15 1.62
CA VAL A 6 8.47 36.96 2.13
C VAL A 6 7.05 37.41 2.45
N ILE A 7 6.08 37.00 1.65
CA ILE A 7 4.66 37.11 1.99
C ILE A 7 4.29 35.77 2.61
N GLY A 8 4.45 35.65 3.93
CA GLY A 8 3.75 34.65 4.71
C GLY A 8 2.53 35.35 5.30
N GLU A 9 1.33 34.84 5.04
CA GLU A 9 0.22 35.10 5.95
C GLU A 9 0.65 34.54 7.31
N GLU A 10 0.52 35.35 8.37
CA GLU A 10 0.81 34.94 9.75
C GLU A 10 -0.21 33.89 10.16
N ASP A 11 0.05 32.62 9.83
CA ASP A 11 -0.63 31.50 10.47
C ASP A 11 0.12 31.20 11.77
N GLU A 12 -0.57 31.37 12.90
CA GLU A 12 -0.13 31.02 14.25
C GLU A 12 0.32 29.55 14.29
N TYR A 13 1.63 29.30 14.21
CA TYR A 13 2.20 27.99 14.52
C TYR A 13 2.24 27.83 16.03
N ASP A 14 1.42 26.90 16.52
CA ASP A 14 1.41 26.41 17.90
C ASP A 14 2.81 25.81 18.21
N ASP A 15 3.51 26.36 19.20
CA ASP A 15 4.80 25.87 19.71
C ASP A 15 4.64 24.42 20.21
N MET A 16 5.04 23.44 19.41
CA MET A 16 5.04 22.03 19.81
C MET A 16 6.43 21.61 20.30
N VAL A 17 6.46 21.08 21.52
CA VAL A 17 7.65 20.58 22.23
C VAL A 17 8.29 19.43 21.43
N ASP A 18 9.57 19.59 21.08
CA ASP A 18 10.39 18.58 20.40
C ASP A 18 10.64 17.36 21.30
N ASP A 19 9.99 16.22 21.01
CA ASP A 19 10.43 14.91 21.51
C ASP A 19 11.44 14.28 20.53
N VAL A 20 12.56 13.78 21.07
CA VAL A 20 13.69 13.26 20.28
C VAL A 20 13.28 12.03 19.48
N GLY A 21 13.09 12.18 18.16
CA GLY A 21 12.88 11.08 17.21
C GLY A 21 11.54 11.08 16.48
N GLU A 22 10.65 12.04 16.74
CA GLU A 22 9.43 12.26 15.95
C GLU A 22 9.68 13.24 14.79
N SER A 23 8.89 13.14 13.72
CA SER A 23 8.89 14.15 12.66
C SER A 23 8.31 15.48 13.19
N SER A 24 9.11 16.55 13.23
CA SER A 24 8.64 17.88 13.64
C SER A 24 7.55 18.45 12.73
N THR A 25 7.47 18.01 11.46
CA THR A 25 6.44 18.41 10.50
C THR A 25 5.38 17.32 10.37
N GLN A 26 4.11 17.63 10.66
CA GLN A 26 2.98 16.66 10.58
C GLN A 26 2.11 16.83 9.31
N VAL A 27 2.21 17.96 8.62
CA VAL A 27 1.47 18.30 7.38
C VAL A 27 2.45 18.95 6.39
N CYS A 28 2.29 18.70 5.08
CA CYS A 28 3.17 19.33 4.10
C CYS A 28 3.00 20.85 4.08
N GLY A 29 4.10 21.60 4.21
CA GLY A 29 4.13 23.05 4.07
C GLY A 29 4.54 23.45 2.66
N ILE A 30 3.85 24.39 2.04
CA ILE A 30 4.20 24.90 0.69
C ILE A 30 4.71 26.33 0.82
N TYR A 31 5.97 26.54 0.46
CA TYR A 31 6.63 27.84 0.52
C TYR A 31 6.94 28.33 -0.89
N VAL A 32 6.47 29.53 -1.22
CA VAL A 32 6.60 30.10 -2.57
C VAL A 32 7.56 31.29 -2.56
N PHE A 33 8.64 31.19 -3.33
CA PHE A 33 9.66 32.22 -3.46
C PHE A 33 9.70 32.76 -4.89
N HIS A 34 9.78 34.08 -5.01
CA HIS A 34 9.94 34.75 -6.30
C HIS A 34 11.42 35.05 -6.54
N ALA A 35 12.02 34.38 -7.53
CA ALA A 35 13.41 34.53 -7.92
C ALA A 35 13.51 35.11 -9.34
N GLY A 36 13.46 36.44 -9.45
CA GLY A 36 13.45 37.12 -10.75
C GLY A 36 12.13 36.87 -11.49
N ASN A 37 12.20 36.26 -12.67
CA ASN A 37 11.03 35.87 -13.48
C ASN A 37 10.54 34.44 -13.20
N ARG A 38 10.99 33.82 -12.11
CA ARG A 38 10.67 32.44 -11.75
C ARG A 38 10.01 32.37 -10.38
N VAL A 39 9.13 31.39 -10.25
CA VAL A 39 8.49 31.03 -8.98
C VAL A 39 9.06 29.68 -8.56
N ILE A 40 9.70 29.65 -7.39
CA ILE A 40 10.19 28.42 -6.76
C ILE A 40 9.17 28.02 -5.71
N ARG A 41 8.66 26.79 -5.80
CA ARG A 41 7.81 26.20 -4.76
C ARG A 41 8.60 25.13 -4.04
N LEU A 42 8.80 25.29 -2.75
CA LEU A 42 9.37 24.28 -1.89
C LEU A 42 8.23 23.60 -1.14
N ILE A 43 8.19 22.28 -1.23
CA ILE A 43 7.22 21.44 -0.52
C ILE A 43 8.00 20.79 0.61
N ASP A 44 7.79 21.29 1.82
CA ASP A 44 8.33 20.67 3.02
C ASP A 44 7.42 19.52 3.42
N THR A 45 7.99 18.33 3.60
CA THR A 45 7.25 17.09 3.84
C THR A 45 7.48 16.61 5.27
N PRO A 46 6.51 15.91 5.89
CA PRO A 46 6.79 15.12 7.08
C PRO A 46 8.00 14.20 6.85
N GLY A 47 8.79 13.99 7.90
CA GLY A 47 9.90 13.05 7.88
C GLY A 47 9.43 11.63 7.53
N VAL A 48 10.23 10.95 6.72
CA VAL A 48 10.05 9.53 6.36
C VAL A 48 11.07 8.72 7.15
N GLY A 49 10.64 7.62 7.79
CA GLY A 49 11.47 6.83 8.70
C GLY A 49 11.18 7.12 10.17
N ASP A 50 9.90 7.33 10.50
CA ASP A 50 9.43 7.60 11.85
C ASP A 50 9.66 6.36 12.75
N THR A 51 10.19 6.57 13.96
CA THR A 51 10.40 5.48 14.95
C THR A 51 9.10 4.81 15.39
N ARG A 52 7.95 5.39 15.05
CA ARG A 52 6.59 4.87 15.28
C ARG A 52 6.18 3.77 14.28
N GLY A 53 6.98 3.48 13.26
CA GLY A 53 6.90 2.29 12.41
C GLY A 53 6.22 2.46 11.04
N ILE A 54 6.22 1.37 10.25
CA ILE A 54 5.88 1.33 8.81
C ILE A 54 4.52 1.95 8.47
N LYS A 55 3.50 1.81 9.32
CA LYS A 55 2.15 2.34 9.07
C LYS A 55 2.08 3.87 9.12
N TYR A 56 2.93 4.51 9.91
CA TYR A 56 3.01 5.97 9.95
C TYR A 56 3.74 6.50 8.72
N ASP A 57 4.78 5.80 8.25
CA ASP A 57 5.46 6.11 7.00
C ASP A 57 4.50 6.02 5.80
N GLU A 58 3.64 5.01 5.72
CA GLU A 58 2.59 4.90 4.70
C GLU A 58 1.68 6.15 4.68
N LYS A 59 1.21 6.59 5.86
CA LYS A 59 0.35 7.78 5.98
C LYS A 59 1.08 9.07 5.60
N ASN A 60 2.33 9.22 6.02
CA ASN A 60 3.16 10.37 5.64
C ASN A 60 3.34 10.41 4.13
N PHE A 61 3.57 9.25 3.50
CA PHE A 61 3.71 9.15 2.06
C PHE A 61 2.41 9.47 1.31
N GLU A 62 1.26 8.98 1.78
CA GLU A 62 -0.05 9.36 1.22
C GLU A 62 -0.30 10.87 1.30
N ASN A 63 0.06 11.50 2.42
CA ASN A 63 -0.03 12.95 2.57
C ASN A 63 0.88 13.68 1.58
N ILE A 64 2.11 13.19 1.37
CA ILE A 64 3.03 13.75 0.37
C ILE A 64 2.42 13.65 -1.03
N LEU A 65 1.97 12.46 -1.43
CA LEU A 65 1.34 12.21 -2.74
C LEU A 65 0.14 13.12 -2.98
N LYS A 66 -0.74 13.25 -1.99
CA LYS A 66 -1.92 14.12 -2.07
C LYS A 66 -1.52 15.58 -2.30
N ASN A 67 -0.48 16.08 -1.62
CA ASN A 67 -0.03 17.46 -1.79
C ASN A 67 0.59 17.69 -3.17
N ILE A 68 1.49 16.79 -3.61
CA ILE A 68 2.13 16.95 -4.92
C ILE A 68 1.15 16.76 -6.09
N SER A 69 0.04 16.03 -5.89
CA SER A 69 -0.97 15.77 -6.94
C SER A 69 -1.65 17.00 -7.52
N GLN A 70 -1.54 18.14 -6.84
CA GLN A 70 -2.05 19.43 -7.32
C GLN A 70 -1.14 20.06 -8.38
N HIS A 71 0.01 19.44 -8.65
CA HIS A 71 1.00 19.91 -9.61
C HIS A 71 1.17 18.90 -10.73
N LYS A 72 1.50 19.40 -11.93
CA LYS A 72 1.74 18.55 -13.10
C LYS A 72 3.16 17.95 -13.09
N TYR A 73 4.13 18.74 -12.63
CA TYR A 73 5.55 18.41 -12.75
C TYR A 73 6.29 18.59 -11.42
N LEU A 74 7.31 17.75 -11.21
CA LEU A 74 8.26 17.84 -10.10
C LEU A 74 9.67 18.05 -10.66
N ASN A 75 10.29 19.18 -10.34
CA ASN A 75 11.62 19.51 -10.87
C ASN A 75 12.76 18.85 -10.09
N GLY A 76 12.59 18.59 -8.80
CA GLY A 76 13.63 18.05 -7.94
C GLY A 76 13.07 17.42 -6.66
N ILE A 77 13.73 16.35 -6.20
CA ILE A 77 13.44 15.64 -4.96
C ILE A 77 14.70 15.71 -4.10
N CYS A 78 14.63 16.41 -2.98
CA CYS A 78 15.74 16.54 -2.04
C CYS A 78 15.59 15.50 -0.92
N ILE A 79 16.50 14.54 -0.85
CA ILE A 79 16.58 13.58 0.26
C ILE A 79 17.57 14.12 1.29
N LEU A 80 17.06 14.52 2.45
CA LEU A 80 17.89 15.11 3.51
C LEU A 80 18.52 14.03 4.40
N LEU A 81 19.82 14.13 4.61
CA LEU A 81 20.64 13.18 5.37
C LEU A 81 21.49 13.91 6.41
N LYS A 82 21.84 13.23 7.51
CA LYS A 82 22.90 13.66 8.42
C LYS A 82 24.21 12.94 8.05
N PRO A 83 25.38 13.57 8.20
CA PRO A 83 26.66 13.03 7.75
C PRO A 83 27.27 11.98 8.68
N ASN A 84 26.73 11.83 9.90
CA ASN A 84 27.27 11.00 10.97
C ASN A 84 26.45 9.72 11.22
N ASN A 85 25.55 9.34 10.31
CA ASN A 85 24.91 8.03 10.33
C ASN A 85 25.89 6.99 9.76
N ALA A 86 26.91 6.64 10.54
CA ALA A 86 27.98 5.70 10.17
C ALA A 86 27.52 4.23 10.18
N ARG A 87 26.45 3.93 10.93
CA ARG A 87 25.90 2.57 11.00
C ARG A 87 24.88 2.39 9.88
N LEU A 88 25.07 1.33 9.09
CA LEU A 88 24.04 0.77 8.22
C LEU A 88 22.96 0.15 9.11
N ASN A 89 22.19 1.01 9.77
CA ASN A 89 21.04 0.58 10.54
C ASN A 89 20.07 -0.01 9.51
N ILE A 90 19.56 -1.22 9.76
CA ILE A 90 18.54 -1.87 8.93
C ILE A 90 17.42 -0.87 8.59
N THR A 91 17.10 -0.02 9.56
CA THR A 91 16.18 1.12 9.43
C THR A 91 16.57 2.08 8.30
N PHE A 92 17.82 2.54 8.21
CA PHE A 92 18.25 3.46 7.15
C PHE A 92 18.17 2.84 5.75
N LYS A 93 18.61 1.58 5.63
CA LYS A 93 18.49 0.79 4.39
C LYS A 93 17.03 0.68 3.96
N PHE A 94 16.16 0.29 4.90
CA PHE A 94 14.74 0.17 4.66
C PHE A 94 14.11 1.51 4.26
N CYS A 95 14.44 2.62 4.94
CA CYS A 95 13.88 3.93 4.62
C CYS A 95 14.22 4.42 3.21
N ILE A 96 15.47 4.28 2.76
CA ILE A 96 15.86 4.68 1.40
C ILE A 96 15.20 3.77 0.36
N GLN A 97 15.22 2.45 0.57
CA GLN A 97 14.58 1.51 -0.35
C GLN A 97 13.07 1.74 -0.44
N GLU A 98 12.40 1.90 0.70
CA GLU A 98 10.95 2.13 0.74
C GLU A 98 10.59 3.46 0.08
N LEU A 99 11.29 4.55 0.42
CA LEU A 99 11.08 5.87 -0.20
C LEU A 99 11.22 5.80 -1.73
N LEU A 100 12.28 5.17 -2.22
CA LEU A 100 12.53 5.03 -3.65
C LEU A 100 11.49 4.11 -4.31
N SER A 101 11.03 3.06 -3.62
CA SER A 101 10.01 2.14 -4.13
C SER A 101 8.68 2.82 -4.48
N HIS A 102 8.42 3.99 -3.90
CA HIS A 102 7.24 4.79 -4.18
C HIS A 102 7.43 5.84 -5.29
N LEU A 103 8.64 6.03 -5.79
CA LEU A 103 8.93 6.96 -6.87
C LEU A 103 8.96 6.23 -8.21
N HIS A 104 8.43 6.87 -9.25
CA HIS A 104 8.52 6.36 -10.60
C HIS A 104 9.95 6.47 -11.12
N LYS A 105 10.43 5.50 -11.90
CA LYS A 105 11.80 5.48 -12.43
C LYS A 105 12.22 6.74 -13.21
N SER A 106 11.28 7.44 -13.86
CA SER A 106 11.56 8.71 -14.56
C SER A 106 11.97 9.84 -13.61
N ALA A 107 11.63 9.75 -12.31
CA ALA A 107 12.04 10.74 -11.31
C ALA A 107 13.52 10.63 -10.92
N LYS A 108 14.23 9.57 -11.33
CA LYS A 108 15.60 9.27 -10.86
C LYS A 108 16.58 10.43 -11.05
N ASP A 109 16.46 11.15 -12.17
CA ASP A 109 17.36 12.25 -12.54
C ASP A 109 17.00 13.57 -11.84
N ASN A 110 15.87 13.59 -11.12
CA ASN A 110 15.43 14.70 -10.28
C ASN A 110 15.82 14.49 -8.81
N ILE A 111 16.33 13.31 -8.43
CA ILE A 111 16.72 13.00 -7.04
C ILE A 111 18.11 13.55 -6.73
N VAL A 112 18.22 14.25 -5.61
CA VAL A 112 19.46 14.77 -5.05
C VAL A 112 19.54 14.51 -3.55
N PHE A 113 20.76 14.34 -3.05
CA PHE A 113 21.05 14.05 -1.65
C PHE A 113 21.64 15.27 -0.95
N CYS A 114 20.97 15.71 0.11
CA CYS A 114 21.27 16.94 0.83
C CYS A 114 21.75 16.59 2.24
N PHE A 115 23.05 16.67 2.49
CA PHE A 115 23.64 16.44 3.80
C PHE A 115 23.58 17.72 4.62
N THR A 116 22.92 17.66 5.78
CA THR A 116 22.77 18.78 6.72
C THR A 116 23.78 18.66 7.86
N ASN A 117 24.03 19.74 8.62
CA ASN A 117 24.96 19.74 9.76
C ASN A 117 26.38 19.28 9.39
N THR A 118 26.84 19.62 8.19
CA THR A 118 28.11 19.13 7.63
C THR A 118 29.34 19.94 8.06
N ARG A 119 29.18 20.92 8.94
CA ARG A 119 30.32 21.71 9.46
C ARG A 119 31.39 20.83 10.11
N GLY A 120 30.97 19.83 10.91
CA GLY A 120 31.88 18.89 11.59
C GLY A 120 32.64 17.97 10.64
N THR A 121 32.14 17.79 9.41
CA THR A 121 32.78 17.00 8.35
C THR A 121 33.41 17.88 7.28
N PHE A 122 33.66 19.16 7.59
CA PHE A 122 34.23 20.15 6.66
C PHE A 122 33.44 20.29 5.34
N PHE A 123 32.11 20.25 5.42
CA PHE A 123 31.17 20.31 4.28
C PHE A 123 31.34 19.13 3.33
N ARG A 124 31.46 17.93 3.92
CA ARG A 124 31.50 16.65 3.21
C ARG A 124 30.40 15.73 3.76
N PRO A 125 29.94 14.74 2.97
CA PRO A 125 28.82 13.90 3.37
C PRO A 125 29.14 12.91 4.51
N GLY A 126 30.40 12.80 4.93
CA GLY A 126 30.81 12.04 6.11
C GLY A 126 30.62 10.53 5.99
N ASP A 127 30.43 9.87 7.13
CA ASP A 127 30.34 8.41 7.25
C ASP A 127 29.05 7.83 6.67
N THR A 128 28.04 8.66 6.41
CA THR A 128 26.79 8.24 5.75
C THR A 128 26.98 8.03 4.25
N PHE A 129 28.00 8.63 3.65
CA PHE A 129 28.22 8.54 2.21
C PHE A 129 28.50 7.12 1.71
N PRO A 130 29.43 6.33 2.31
CA PRO A 130 29.65 4.95 1.87
C PRO A 130 28.42 4.04 2.04
N VAL A 131 27.56 4.35 3.02
CA VAL A 131 26.31 3.61 3.25
C VAL A 131 25.32 3.89 2.12
N LEU A 132 25.13 5.16 1.77
CA LEU A 132 24.31 5.57 0.62
C LEU A 132 24.85 4.98 -0.68
N GLU A 133 26.15 5.02 -0.89
CA GLU A 133 26.80 4.49 -2.10
C GLU A 133 26.52 3.00 -2.27
N ARG A 134 26.64 2.22 -1.20
CA ARG A 134 26.28 0.79 -1.22
C ARG A 134 24.81 0.58 -1.56
N GLN A 135 23.90 1.40 -1.03
CA GLN A 135 22.46 1.28 -1.35
C GLN A 135 22.17 1.56 -2.82
N LEU A 136 22.76 2.61 -3.38
CA LEU A 136 22.57 2.96 -4.79
C LEU A 136 23.20 1.92 -5.72
N GLN A 137 24.32 1.31 -5.30
CA GLN A 137 24.93 0.19 -6.01
C GLN A 137 24.04 -1.06 -5.97
N GLU A 138 23.46 -1.41 -4.82
CA GLU A 138 22.48 -2.50 -4.72
C GLU A 138 21.25 -2.25 -5.61
N LEU A 139 20.80 -0.99 -5.76
CA LEU A 139 19.69 -0.65 -6.67
C LEU A 139 20.07 -0.87 -8.13
N LYS A 140 21.29 -0.49 -8.52
CA LYS A 140 21.81 -0.73 -9.86
C LYS A 140 21.90 -2.23 -10.17
N GLU A 141 22.43 -3.01 -9.23
CA GLU A 141 22.62 -4.45 -9.38
C GLU A 141 21.29 -5.22 -9.47
N ASN A 142 20.28 -4.79 -8.71
CA ASN A 142 19.01 -5.53 -8.61
C ASN A 142 17.91 -5.03 -9.57
N PHE A 143 17.98 -3.77 -10.04
CA PHE A 143 16.89 -3.14 -10.81
C PHE A 143 17.34 -2.40 -12.08
N ASP A 144 18.63 -2.43 -12.43
CA ASP A 144 19.23 -1.68 -13.57
C ASP A 144 18.91 -0.16 -13.55
N ILE A 145 18.56 0.37 -12.37
CA ILE A 145 18.32 1.79 -12.16
C ILE A 145 19.56 2.41 -11.56
N GLU A 146 20.29 3.15 -12.39
CA GLU A 146 21.50 3.84 -11.96
C GLU A 146 21.21 5.30 -11.57
N ILE A 147 21.33 5.60 -10.27
CA ILE A 147 21.47 6.96 -9.75
C ILE A 147 22.96 7.25 -9.60
N LYS A 148 23.56 7.89 -10.61
CA LYS A 148 25.01 8.11 -10.68
C LYS A 148 25.48 9.07 -9.60
N ILE A 149 26.16 8.54 -8.60
CA ILE A 149 26.78 9.33 -7.55
C ILE A 149 27.90 10.19 -8.12
N ASN A 150 27.70 11.50 -8.07
CA ASN A 150 28.69 12.48 -8.45
C ASN A 150 28.41 13.80 -7.72
N LYS A 151 29.33 14.76 -7.87
CA LYS A 151 29.23 16.06 -7.20
C LYS A 151 27.89 16.77 -7.47
N ASN A 152 27.28 16.61 -8.64
CA ASN A 152 26.06 17.32 -9.04
C ASN A 152 24.79 16.82 -8.34
N ILE A 153 24.83 15.68 -7.64
CA ILE A 153 23.67 15.17 -6.89
C ILE A 153 23.88 15.13 -5.38
N ILE A 154 25.07 15.53 -4.90
CA ILE A 154 25.39 15.58 -3.47
C ILE A 154 25.58 17.04 -3.08
N TYR A 155 24.88 17.50 -2.05
CA TYR A 155 24.96 18.86 -1.55
C TYR A 155 25.18 18.86 -0.05
N CYS A 156 26.04 19.75 0.46
CA CYS A 156 26.40 19.81 1.87
C CYS A 156 26.07 21.19 2.46
N PHE A 157 25.19 21.20 3.46
CA PHE A 157 24.67 22.39 4.11
C PHE A 157 25.03 22.43 5.59
N ASP A 158 25.00 23.64 6.13
CA ASP A 158 25.09 23.93 7.54
C ASP A 158 24.12 25.05 7.91
N ASN A 159 23.43 24.89 9.05
CA ASN A 159 22.38 25.80 9.52
C ASN A 159 22.83 26.68 10.70
N GLU A 160 24.07 26.53 11.19
CA GLU A 160 24.57 27.28 12.35
C GLU A 160 24.58 28.80 12.13
N SER A 161 24.65 29.25 10.87
CA SER A 161 24.55 30.67 10.54
C SER A 161 23.20 31.28 10.93
N PHE A 162 22.10 30.51 10.87
CA PHE A 162 20.79 30.97 11.33
C PHE A 162 20.72 31.05 12.86
N ARG A 163 21.30 30.05 13.55
CA ARG A 163 21.41 30.06 15.01
C ARG A 163 22.23 31.25 15.51
N PHE A 164 23.31 31.57 14.82
CA PHE A 164 24.11 32.78 15.08
C PHE A 164 23.27 34.06 14.92
N LEU A 165 22.48 34.18 13.85
CA LEU A 165 21.61 35.36 13.65
C LEU A 165 20.56 35.50 14.75
N ALA A 166 19.93 34.39 15.16
CA ALA A 166 18.97 34.37 16.27
C ALA A 166 19.64 34.78 17.59
N ALA A 167 20.77 34.15 17.95
CA ALA A 167 21.49 34.47 19.18
C ALA A 167 21.99 35.93 19.21
N LYS A 168 22.43 36.46 18.07
CA LYS A 168 22.81 37.88 17.95
C LYS A 168 21.61 38.82 18.15
N LYS A 169 20.42 38.45 17.68
CA LYS A 169 19.18 39.21 17.91
C LYS A 169 18.81 39.25 19.40
N GLU A 170 19.05 38.14 20.11
CA GLU A 170 18.88 38.02 21.57
C GLU A 170 20.01 38.69 22.39
N GLY A 171 20.90 39.44 21.74
CA GLY A 171 21.95 40.21 22.43
C GLY A 171 23.19 39.41 22.83
N MET A 172 23.34 38.17 22.36
CA MET A 172 24.56 37.39 22.61
C MET A 172 25.77 38.02 21.91
N MET A 173 26.88 38.13 22.64
CA MET A 173 28.13 38.65 22.14
C MET A 173 28.97 37.54 21.51
N PHE A 174 29.54 37.83 20.35
CA PHE A 174 30.44 36.93 19.62
C PHE A 174 31.75 37.65 19.32
N THR A 175 32.84 36.91 19.43
CA THR A 175 34.18 37.33 18.97
C THR A 175 34.21 37.51 17.46
N ASP A 176 35.19 38.25 16.94
CA ASP A 176 35.33 38.43 15.49
C ASP A 176 35.71 37.12 14.77
N ASP A 177 36.40 36.21 15.44
CA ASP A 177 36.69 34.86 14.93
C ASP A 177 35.43 34.02 14.75
N GLU A 178 34.52 34.04 15.74
CA GLU A 178 33.24 33.36 15.63
C GLU A 178 32.39 33.93 14.50
N LYS A 179 32.30 35.26 14.37
CA LYS A 179 31.61 35.92 13.25
C LYS A 179 32.17 35.49 11.90
N ARG A 180 33.50 35.44 11.76
CA ARG A 180 34.17 34.99 10.53
C ARG A 180 33.85 33.53 10.22
N ASN A 181 33.81 32.67 11.24
CA ASN A 181 33.46 31.26 11.09
C ASN A 181 32.01 31.07 10.63
N PHE A 182 31.04 31.76 11.23
CA PHE A 182 29.64 31.71 10.80
C PHE A 182 29.45 32.30 9.39
N ALA A 183 30.12 33.41 9.07
CA ALA A 183 30.07 34.00 7.73
C ALA A 183 30.64 33.06 6.64
N SER A 184 31.73 32.35 6.95
CA SER A 184 32.31 31.33 6.07
C SER A 184 31.37 30.15 5.86
N SER A 185 30.72 29.68 6.94
CA SER A 185 29.68 28.63 6.85
C SER A 185 28.51 29.06 5.95
N TRP A 186 27.96 30.26 6.19
CA TRP A 186 26.89 30.83 5.36
C TRP A 186 27.26 30.87 3.88
N LYS A 187 28.46 31.34 3.57
CA LYS A 187 28.94 31.45 2.18
C LYS A 187 28.94 30.08 1.50
N LYS A 188 29.45 29.03 2.16
CA LYS A 188 29.45 27.66 1.64
C LYS A 188 28.04 27.13 1.42
N SER A 189 27.16 27.22 2.43
CA SER A 189 25.77 26.78 2.30
C SER A 189 25.05 27.51 1.17
N LYS A 190 25.25 28.83 1.02
CA LYS A 190 24.66 29.63 -0.06
C LYS A 190 25.16 29.19 -1.44
N GLU A 191 26.46 28.98 -1.61
CA GLU A 191 27.05 28.51 -2.86
C GLU A 191 26.49 27.14 -3.25
N GLU A 192 26.34 26.23 -2.29
CA GLU A 192 25.72 24.91 -2.49
C GLU A 192 24.23 25.01 -2.83
N SER A 193 23.46 25.90 -2.19
CA SER A 193 22.05 26.12 -2.54
C SER A 193 21.88 26.65 -3.95
N LEU A 194 22.75 27.57 -4.39
CA LEU A 194 22.74 28.08 -5.76
C LEU A 194 23.09 26.99 -6.76
N ARG A 195 24.07 26.14 -6.44
CA ARG A 195 24.45 24.99 -7.26
C ARG A 195 23.30 24.00 -7.40
N LEU A 196 22.59 23.72 -6.30
CA LEU A 196 21.41 22.85 -6.27
C LEU A 196 20.29 23.37 -7.16
N LEU A 197 19.93 24.65 -6.99
CA LEU A 197 18.87 25.27 -7.79
C LEU A 197 19.24 25.32 -9.28
N GLN A 198 20.51 25.56 -9.60
CA GLN A 198 20.99 25.56 -10.98
C GLN A 198 20.95 24.16 -11.61
N TYR A 199 21.29 23.12 -10.84
CA TYR A 199 21.18 21.74 -11.31
C TYR A 199 19.73 21.35 -11.61
N ILE A 200 18.82 21.56 -10.64
CA ILE A 200 17.39 21.26 -10.77
C ILE A 200 16.76 22.01 -11.95
N LYS A 201 17.19 23.26 -12.18
CA LYS A 201 16.71 24.09 -13.29
C LYS A 201 16.90 23.44 -14.65
N ASP A 202 18.00 22.75 -14.84
CA ASP A 202 18.42 22.21 -16.14
C ASP A 202 18.01 20.73 -16.29
N ARG A 203 17.19 20.20 -15.39
CA ARG A 203 16.62 18.84 -15.49
C ARG A 203 15.27 18.87 -16.21
N GLU A 204 15.00 17.78 -16.91
CA GLU A 204 13.66 17.50 -17.39
C GLU A 204 12.74 17.32 -16.17
N PRO A 205 11.60 18.05 -16.10
CA PRO A 205 10.68 17.89 -14.99
C PRO A 205 9.99 16.53 -15.04
N HIS A 206 9.93 15.85 -13.89
CA HIS A 206 9.24 14.57 -13.76
C HIS A 206 7.72 14.77 -13.76
N GLU A 207 6.97 13.95 -14.51
CA GLU A 207 5.51 13.98 -14.51
C GLU A 207 4.95 13.34 -13.23
N ILE A 208 4.26 14.13 -12.41
CA ILE A 208 3.76 13.66 -11.12
C ILE A 208 2.72 12.54 -11.28
N LEU A 209 1.97 12.54 -12.38
CA LEU A 209 0.97 11.53 -12.68
C LEU A 209 1.55 10.10 -12.69
N ASP A 210 2.79 9.92 -13.13
CA ASP A 210 3.44 8.61 -13.16
C ASP A 210 3.69 8.07 -11.76
N THR A 211 4.14 8.93 -10.85
CA THR A 211 4.32 8.55 -9.44
C THR A 211 3.00 8.30 -8.74
N ILE A 212 1.96 9.09 -9.03
CA ILE A 212 0.62 8.85 -8.50
C ILE A 212 0.08 7.51 -9.00
N SER A 213 0.24 7.22 -10.29
CA SER A 213 -0.27 5.99 -10.91
C SER A 213 0.46 4.75 -10.39
N LEU A 214 1.78 4.84 -10.16
CA LEU A 214 2.56 3.81 -9.48
C LEU A 214 2.01 3.49 -8.08
N ASN A 215 1.78 4.53 -7.27
CA ASN A 215 1.27 4.35 -5.92
C ASN A 215 -0.19 3.87 -5.90
N ASN A 216 -1.03 4.37 -6.81
CA ASN A 216 -2.40 3.88 -6.98
C ASN A 216 -2.43 2.41 -7.38
N ALA A 217 -1.59 1.98 -8.33
CA ALA A 217 -1.46 0.57 -8.70
C ALA A 217 -1.05 -0.28 -7.49
N ARG A 218 -0.06 0.18 -6.72
CA ARG A 218 0.44 -0.53 -5.53
C ARG A 218 -0.64 -0.65 -4.45
N GLN A 219 -1.35 0.43 -4.15
CA GLN A 219 -2.46 0.43 -3.19
C GLN A 219 -3.63 -0.43 -3.67
N THR A 220 -3.93 -0.40 -4.97
CA THR A 220 -4.96 -1.23 -5.59
C THR A 220 -4.61 -2.71 -5.41
N VAL A 221 -3.38 -3.14 -5.70
CA VAL A 221 -2.93 -4.52 -5.47
C VAL A 221 -3.01 -4.90 -3.98
N LEU A 222 -2.58 -4.02 -3.07
CA LEU A 222 -2.61 -4.28 -1.63
C LEU A 222 -4.04 -4.39 -1.06
N LEU A 223 -4.96 -3.53 -1.52
CA LEU A 223 -6.36 -3.52 -1.11
C LEU A 223 -7.10 -4.73 -1.70
N LEU A 224 -6.84 -5.05 -2.97
CA LEU A 224 -7.59 -6.04 -3.72
C LEU A 224 -7.05 -7.47 -3.59
N ARG A 225 -5.84 -7.69 -3.03
CA ARG A 225 -5.28 -9.05 -2.89
C ARG A 225 -6.20 -10.03 -2.15
N GLU A 226 -6.81 -9.60 -1.03
CA GLU A 226 -7.70 -10.47 -0.26
C GLU A 226 -9.02 -10.69 -1.04
N PRO A 227 -9.74 -9.64 -1.48
CA PRO A 227 -10.97 -9.77 -2.27
C PRO A 227 -10.81 -10.57 -3.56
N LEU A 228 -9.72 -10.38 -4.31
CA LEU A 228 -9.51 -11.06 -5.60
C LEU A 228 -9.30 -12.55 -5.43
N ALA A 229 -8.53 -12.97 -4.43
CA ALA A 229 -8.35 -14.38 -4.14
C ALA A 229 -9.64 -15.03 -3.60
N GLU A 230 -10.46 -14.29 -2.84
CA GLU A 230 -11.79 -14.75 -2.42
C GLU A 230 -12.76 -14.89 -3.60
N ILE A 231 -12.69 -13.97 -4.59
CA ILE A 231 -13.41 -14.09 -5.86
C ILE A 231 -12.95 -15.33 -6.62
N ASP A 232 -11.65 -15.56 -6.76
CA ASP A 232 -11.11 -16.76 -7.43
C ASP A 232 -11.62 -18.04 -6.78
N ARG A 233 -11.60 -18.10 -5.45
CA ARG A 233 -12.17 -19.22 -4.68
C ARG A 233 -13.67 -19.38 -4.94
N ASN A 234 -14.45 -18.30 -4.92
CA ASN A 234 -15.90 -18.33 -5.17
C ASN A 234 -16.23 -18.76 -6.61
N ILE A 235 -15.42 -18.36 -7.60
CA ILE A 235 -15.55 -18.82 -8.98
C ILE A 235 -15.30 -20.33 -9.05
N GLN A 236 -14.24 -20.83 -8.42
CA GLN A 236 -13.95 -22.27 -8.38
C GLN A 236 -15.08 -23.06 -7.69
N GLU A 237 -15.63 -22.53 -6.59
CA GLU A 237 -16.77 -23.12 -5.90
C GLU A 237 -18.02 -23.20 -6.81
N ASN A 238 -18.33 -22.14 -7.56
CA ASN A 238 -19.41 -22.16 -8.55
C ASN A 238 -19.15 -23.18 -9.67
N ILE A 239 -17.92 -23.28 -10.18
CA ILE A 239 -17.56 -24.24 -11.24
C ILE A 239 -17.76 -25.67 -10.74
N VAL A 240 -17.23 -26.00 -9.56
CA VAL A 240 -17.34 -27.34 -8.97
C VAL A 240 -18.79 -27.74 -8.75
N GLU A 241 -19.62 -26.84 -8.20
CA GLU A 241 -21.04 -27.15 -7.97
C GLU A 241 -21.83 -27.29 -9.29
N THR A 242 -21.49 -26.48 -10.29
CA THR A 242 -22.13 -26.54 -11.62
C THR A 242 -21.74 -27.83 -12.35
N GLU A 243 -20.47 -28.23 -12.32
CA GLU A 243 -20.02 -29.52 -12.89
C GLU A 243 -20.64 -30.70 -12.14
N ARG A 244 -20.74 -30.62 -10.80
CA ARG A 244 -21.39 -31.67 -10.00
C ARG A 244 -22.84 -31.87 -10.41
N LEU A 245 -23.61 -30.80 -10.61
CA LEU A 245 -24.99 -30.88 -11.09
C LEU A 245 -25.05 -31.46 -12.50
N LYS A 246 -24.19 -30.97 -13.40
CA LYS A 246 -24.10 -31.43 -14.79
C LYS A 246 -23.79 -32.93 -14.87
N GLU A 247 -22.82 -33.43 -14.10
CA GLU A 247 -22.50 -34.85 -14.02
C GLU A 247 -23.66 -35.69 -13.47
N GLN A 248 -24.38 -35.18 -12.46
CA GLN A 248 -25.56 -35.85 -11.91
C GLN A 248 -26.69 -35.96 -12.91
N ILE A 249 -26.87 -34.94 -13.76
CA ILE A 249 -27.86 -34.97 -14.84
C ILE A 249 -27.40 -35.97 -15.90
N GLN A 250 -26.13 -35.93 -16.31
CA GLN A 250 -25.59 -36.80 -17.35
C GLN A 250 -25.65 -38.30 -16.99
N ARG A 251 -25.16 -38.69 -15.81
CA ARG A 251 -24.98 -40.10 -15.43
C ARG A 251 -26.24 -40.80 -14.94
N ALA A 252 -27.24 -40.05 -14.45
CA ALA A 252 -28.42 -40.65 -13.85
C ALA A 252 -29.54 -40.87 -14.87
N ASP A 253 -30.17 -42.04 -14.76
CA ASP A 253 -31.46 -42.32 -15.36
C ASP A 253 -32.52 -41.70 -14.44
N LEU A 254 -32.87 -40.44 -14.72
CA LEU A 254 -33.72 -39.62 -13.85
C LEU A 254 -35.18 -39.75 -14.28
N SER A 255 -36.08 -39.91 -13.31
CA SER A 255 -37.50 -39.71 -13.57
C SER A 255 -37.78 -38.24 -13.93
N ASN A 256 -38.88 -37.97 -14.64
CA ASN A 256 -39.28 -36.60 -14.99
C ASN A 256 -39.39 -35.70 -13.74
N GLU A 257 -39.87 -36.24 -12.60
CA GLU A 257 -39.96 -35.49 -11.35
C GLU A 257 -38.59 -35.13 -10.74
N GLU A 258 -37.60 -36.02 -10.86
CA GLU A 258 -36.24 -35.77 -10.40
C GLU A 258 -35.49 -34.82 -11.32
N LEU A 259 -35.75 -34.91 -12.63
CA LEU A 259 -35.20 -34.00 -13.63
C LEU A 259 -35.71 -32.58 -13.37
N ILE A 260 -37.02 -32.38 -13.17
CA ILE A 260 -37.61 -31.07 -12.81
C ILE A 260 -36.90 -30.44 -11.60
N LYS A 261 -36.63 -31.24 -10.54
CA LYS A 261 -35.93 -30.76 -9.33
C LYS A 261 -34.48 -30.35 -9.58
N LYS A 262 -33.88 -30.79 -10.69
CA LYS A 262 -32.49 -30.53 -11.09
C LYS A 262 -32.35 -29.50 -12.22
N LEU A 263 -33.45 -29.04 -12.83
CA LEU A 263 -33.48 -27.97 -13.84
C LEU A 263 -33.36 -26.59 -13.19
N TYR A 264 -32.22 -26.36 -12.54
CA TYR A 264 -31.85 -25.07 -11.98
C TYR A 264 -30.37 -24.80 -12.24
N VAL A 265 -30.02 -23.53 -12.30
CA VAL A 265 -28.64 -23.07 -12.39
C VAL A 265 -28.18 -22.71 -10.97
N PRO A 266 -27.26 -23.48 -10.35
CA PRO A 266 -26.68 -23.15 -9.05
C PRO A 266 -26.00 -21.80 -9.14
N HIS A 267 -26.19 -20.87 -8.22
CA HIS A 267 -25.52 -19.57 -8.23
C HIS A 267 -25.10 -19.18 -6.82
N ILE A 268 -23.78 -19.10 -6.61
CA ILE A 268 -23.18 -18.76 -5.33
C ILE A 268 -22.65 -17.33 -5.43
N GLU A 269 -23.37 -16.36 -4.84
CA GLU A 269 -22.99 -14.95 -4.84
C GLU A 269 -22.10 -14.66 -3.62
N LEU A 270 -20.97 -13.98 -3.81
CA LEU A 270 -20.11 -13.51 -2.72
C LEU A 270 -20.61 -12.14 -2.24
N LYS A 271 -20.87 -12.00 -0.94
CA LYS A 271 -21.39 -10.77 -0.31
C LYS A 271 -20.56 -10.36 0.89
N ILE A 272 -20.54 -9.05 1.14
CA ILE A 272 -19.94 -8.48 2.34
C ILE A 272 -21.01 -8.28 3.39
N ILE A 273 -20.80 -8.86 4.57
CA ILE A 273 -21.64 -8.64 5.74
C ILE A 273 -20.85 -7.75 6.72
N PRO A 274 -21.30 -6.49 6.93
CA PRO A 274 -20.67 -5.64 7.94
C PRO A 274 -20.95 -6.20 9.33
N LEU A 275 -19.93 -6.26 10.16
CA LEU A 275 -20.08 -6.70 11.54
C LEU A 275 -20.64 -5.56 12.38
N GLU A 276 -21.60 -5.86 13.26
CA GLU A 276 -22.12 -4.89 14.24
C GLU A 276 -21.00 -4.30 15.12
N ARG A 277 -19.97 -5.10 15.39
CA ARG A 277 -18.77 -4.71 16.12
C ARG A 277 -17.53 -5.36 15.50
N PRO A 278 -16.37 -4.65 15.47
CA PRO A 278 -15.13 -5.22 14.98
C PRO A 278 -14.72 -6.46 15.80
N ARG A 279 -14.19 -7.46 15.12
CA ARG A 279 -13.70 -8.71 15.73
C ARG A 279 -12.19 -8.84 15.55
N VAL A 280 -11.53 -9.52 16.46
CA VAL A 280 -10.11 -9.88 16.32
C VAL A 280 -10.03 -11.31 15.84
N VAL A 281 -9.42 -11.51 14.68
CA VAL A 281 -9.31 -12.81 14.03
C VAL A 281 -7.85 -13.24 13.99
N CYS A 282 -7.58 -14.48 14.40
CA CYS A 282 -6.24 -15.05 14.32
C CYS A 282 -5.98 -15.57 12.90
N LYS A 283 -5.04 -14.98 12.15
CA LYS A 283 -4.61 -15.43 10.81
C LYS A 283 -3.76 -16.71 10.84
N ASN A 284 -3.50 -17.31 12.01
CA ASN A 284 -2.78 -18.58 12.07
C ASN A 284 -3.66 -19.71 11.52
N ILE A 285 -3.14 -20.47 10.56
CA ILE A 285 -3.89 -21.50 9.82
C ILE A 285 -4.52 -22.53 10.77
N SER A 286 -3.79 -23.00 11.78
CA SER A 286 -4.30 -23.97 12.74
C SER A 286 -5.53 -23.46 13.51
N CYS A 287 -5.63 -22.16 13.78
CA CYS A 287 -6.79 -21.54 14.43
C CYS A 287 -7.97 -21.36 13.47
N GLN A 288 -7.71 -21.21 12.18
CA GLN A 288 -8.74 -21.03 11.14
C GLN A 288 -9.41 -22.36 10.75
N VAL A 289 -8.64 -23.45 10.72
CA VAL A 289 -9.12 -24.75 10.24
C VAL A 289 -9.77 -25.57 11.35
N TYR A 290 -9.13 -25.68 12.51
CA TYR A 290 -9.49 -26.68 13.53
C TYR A 290 -10.31 -26.14 14.69
N ASN A 291 -10.62 -24.84 14.68
CA ASN A 291 -10.99 -24.15 15.91
C ASN A 291 -11.91 -22.95 15.63
N SER A 292 -13.04 -23.22 14.92
CA SER A 292 -14.02 -22.21 14.48
C SER A 292 -14.53 -21.31 15.61
N ASP A 293 -14.70 -21.86 16.82
CA ASP A 293 -15.13 -21.10 18.01
C ASP A 293 -14.04 -20.19 18.62
N THR A 294 -12.79 -20.31 18.15
CA THR A 294 -11.64 -19.46 18.52
C THR A 294 -11.05 -18.66 17.36
N SER A 295 -11.59 -18.84 16.13
CA SER A 295 -11.26 -18.03 14.96
C SER A 295 -11.53 -16.54 15.25
N THR A 296 -12.60 -16.28 16.01
CA THR A 296 -12.85 -15.08 16.78
C THR A 296 -12.16 -15.19 18.13
N CYS A 297 -10.96 -14.64 18.24
CA CYS A 297 -10.31 -14.43 19.53
C CYS A 297 -11.12 -13.36 20.28
N HIS A 298 -12.22 -13.77 20.90
CA HIS A 298 -13.21 -12.89 21.50
C HIS A 298 -12.59 -12.06 22.62
N VAL A 299 -12.33 -10.78 22.34
CA VAL A 299 -12.15 -9.78 23.40
C VAL A 299 -13.56 -9.31 23.78
N LYS A 300 -14.13 -9.82 24.88
CA LYS A 300 -15.41 -9.34 25.42
C LYS A 300 -15.31 -7.91 26.00
N TRP A 301 -14.92 -6.85 25.25
CA TRP A 301 -14.80 -5.51 25.89
C TRP A 301 -15.30 -4.31 25.06
N LYS A 302 -16.03 -3.43 25.77
CA LYS A 302 -16.92 -2.36 25.28
C LYS A 302 -16.25 -0.98 25.10
N LYS A 303 -14.94 -0.81 25.37
CA LYS A 303 -14.28 0.52 25.39
C LYS A 303 -12.77 0.53 25.05
N LEU A 304 -12.22 -0.56 24.49
CA LEU A 304 -10.78 -0.81 24.55
C LEU A 304 -10.03 -0.86 23.20
N ASN A 305 -10.51 -0.16 22.17
CA ASN A 305 -9.83 -0.16 20.86
C ASN A 305 -8.55 0.69 20.81
N ILE A 306 -8.33 1.62 21.75
CA ILE A 306 -7.06 2.37 21.88
C ILE A 306 -5.98 1.53 22.61
N PHE A 307 -6.38 0.73 23.59
CA PHE A 307 -5.44 0.02 24.47
C PHE A 307 -4.69 -1.13 23.76
N MET A 308 -5.23 -1.67 22.67
CA MET A 308 -4.52 -2.68 21.88
C MET A 308 -3.36 -2.12 21.04
N LEU A 309 -3.31 -0.79 20.83
CA LEU A 309 -2.19 -0.14 20.15
C LEU A 309 -1.02 0.14 21.10
N GLU A 310 -1.27 0.41 22.38
CA GLU A 310 -0.21 0.88 23.29
C GLU A 310 0.08 0.00 24.50
N ASN A 311 -0.84 -0.85 25.01
CA ASN A 311 -0.55 -1.63 26.22
C ASN A 311 -1.34 -2.95 26.30
N LYS A 312 -0.68 -4.08 26.03
CA LYS A 312 -0.93 -5.45 26.55
C LYS A 312 -2.34 -5.79 27.09
N GLY A 313 -3.40 -5.53 26.31
CA GLY A 313 -4.76 -5.98 26.61
C GLY A 313 -5.05 -7.30 25.87
N ALA A 314 -5.28 -8.39 26.61
CA ALA A 314 -5.42 -9.78 26.14
C ALA A 314 -4.13 -10.53 25.74
N MET A 315 -2.98 -9.87 25.78
CA MET A 315 -1.69 -10.47 25.44
C MET A 315 -0.74 -10.46 26.65
N MET A 316 -0.37 -11.64 27.14
CA MET A 316 0.74 -11.77 28.09
C MET A 316 2.00 -12.06 27.27
N PHE A 317 3.00 -11.19 27.37
CA PHE A 317 4.28 -11.34 26.66
C PHE A 317 4.19 -11.45 25.11
N GLY A 318 3.19 -10.80 24.50
CA GLY A 318 3.07 -10.75 23.03
C GLY A 318 2.34 -11.95 22.39
N ASN A 319 1.75 -12.84 23.19
CA ASN A 319 0.93 -13.95 22.71
C ASN A 319 -0.54 -13.80 23.14
N CYS A 320 -1.47 -14.23 22.28
CA CYS A 320 -2.91 -14.21 22.51
C CYS A 320 -3.33 -15.27 23.54
N LYS A 321 -4.13 -14.88 24.53
CA LYS A 321 -4.62 -15.82 25.56
C LYS A 321 -5.67 -16.81 25.06
N SER A 322 -6.38 -16.50 23.97
CA SER A 322 -7.40 -17.42 23.42
C SER A 322 -6.79 -18.56 22.62
N CYS A 323 -5.76 -18.28 21.82
CA CYS A 323 -5.22 -19.25 20.87
C CYS A 323 -3.70 -19.50 21.01
N GLY A 324 -3.03 -18.82 21.96
CA GLY A 324 -1.58 -18.92 22.18
C GLY A 324 -0.71 -18.28 21.09
N CYS A 325 -1.29 -17.81 19.99
CA CYS A 325 -0.54 -17.29 18.85
C CYS A 325 0.01 -15.88 19.09
N ALA A 326 1.13 -15.55 18.45
CA ALA A 326 1.72 -14.22 18.53
C ALA A 326 0.74 -13.11 18.11
N ALA A 327 0.82 -11.96 18.78
CA ALA A 327 0.07 -10.74 18.52
C ALA A 327 -0.01 -10.39 17.04
N LYS A 328 1.14 -10.40 16.37
CA LYS A 328 1.30 -10.08 14.94
C LYS A 328 0.50 -10.96 13.99
N LYS A 329 0.05 -12.13 14.44
CA LYS A 329 -0.83 -13.03 13.67
C LYS A 329 -2.30 -12.66 13.80
N HIS A 330 -2.68 -11.60 14.50
CA HIS A 330 -4.08 -11.21 14.69
C HIS A 330 -4.42 -9.96 13.87
N LYS A 331 -5.56 -9.99 13.17
CA LYS A 331 -6.11 -8.88 12.39
C LYS A 331 -7.45 -8.46 12.99
N ILE A 332 -7.73 -7.16 13.02
CA ILE A 332 -9.06 -6.65 13.32
C ILE A 332 -9.87 -6.67 12.02
N THR A 333 -11.01 -7.33 12.06
CA THR A 333 -11.94 -7.50 10.95
C THR A 333 -13.23 -6.74 11.25
N PHE A 334 -13.72 -5.98 10.28
CA PHE A 334 -14.91 -5.12 10.39
C PHE A 334 -16.10 -5.64 9.59
N TYR A 335 -15.85 -6.60 8.71
CA TYR A 335 -16.81 -7.21 7.81
C TYR A 335 -16.34 -8.63 7.49
N GLU A 336 -17.25 -9.53 7.16
CA GLU A 336 -16.94 -10.89 6.73
C GLU A 336 -17.48 -11.09 5.30
N SER A 337 -16.77 -11.88 4.50
CA SER A 337 -17.24 -12.32 3.20
C SER A 337 -18.04 -13.60 3.40
N GLU A 338 -19.32 -13.59 2.99
CA GLU A 338 -20.19 -14.75 3.03
C GLU A 338 -20.63 -15.14 1.61
N THR A 339 -20.80 -16.45 1.40
CA THR A 339 -21.35 -16.99 0.17
C THR A 339 -22.83 -17.27 0.33
N GLU A 340 -23.66 -16.65 -0.52
CA GLU A 340 -25.09 -16.88 -0.55
C GLU A 340 -25.44 -17.81 -1.71
N TYR A 341 -26.00 -18.97 -1.39
CA TYR A 341 -26.42 -19.95 -2.38
C TYR A 341 -27.84 -19.64 -2.86
N SER A 342 -28.02 -19.54 -4.17
CA SER A 342 -29.32 -19.38 -4.81
C SER A 342 -29.47 -20.37 -5.96
N ARG A 343 -30.71 -20.83 -6.18
CA ARG A 343 -31.08 -21.65 -7.35
C ARG A 343 -31.91 -20.79 -8.27
N LYS A 344 -31.41 -20.53 -9.48
CA LYS A 344 -32.19 -19.83 -10.51
C LYS A 344 -32.77 -20.88 -11.44
N ILE A 345 -34.10 -20.93 -11.54
CA ILE A 345 -34.75 -21.81 -12.51
C ILE A 345 -34.40 -21.29 -13.91
N ASP A 346 -34.12 -22.22 -14.82
CA ASP A 346 -33.88 -21.90 -16.22
C ASP A 346 -35.14 -21.27 -16.83
N LYS A 347 -35.05 -20.00 -17.22
CA LYS A 347 -36.20 -19.25 -17.75
C LYS A 347 -36.76 -19.85 -19.03
N ASN A 348 -35.94 -20.57 -19.80
CA ASN A 348 -36.40 -21.21 -21.02
C ASN A 348 -37.30 -22.41 -20.74
N ILE A 349 -37.20 -23.00 -19.54
CA ILE A 349 -37.89 -24.24 -19.16
C ILE A 349 -39.00 -23.97 -18.11
N GLU A 350 -39.10 -22.73 -17.60
CA GLU A 350 -40.03 -22.35 -16.52
C GLU A 350 -41.50 -22.61 -16.90
N ASN A 351 -41.87 -22.38 -18.17
CA ASN A 351 -43.21 -22.67 -18.70
C ASN A 351 -43.42 -24.18 -18.94
N GLU A 352 -42.40 -24.90 -19.41
CA GLU A 352 -42.50 -26.32 -19.78
C GLU A 352 -42.51 -27.25 -18.54
N ILE A 353 -41.83 -26.84 -17.46
CA ILE A 353 -41.93 -27.48 -16.13
C ILE A 353 -43.38 -27.47 -15.64
N SER A 354 -44.16 -26.44 -15.96
CA SER A 354 -45.57 -26.33 -15.56
C SER A 354 -46.47 -27.31 -16.33
N GLU A 355 -46.08 -27.71 -17.53
CA GLU A 355 -46.81 -28.63 -18.41
C GLU A 355 -46.39 -30.10 -18.25
N ARG A 356 -45.32 -30.39 -17.47
CA ARG A 356 -44.75 -31.74 -17.21
C ARG A 356 -44.25 -32.50 -18.45
N THR A 357 -44.00 -31.80 -19.55
CA THR A 357 -43.51 -32.38 -20.80
C THR A 357 -42.00 -32.18 -20.88
N ILE A 358 -41.23 -33.09 -20.30
CA ILE A 358 -39.76 -33.03 -20.34
C ILE A 358 -39.23 -34.33 -20.93
N ASP A 359 -38.29 -34.19 -21.86
CA ASP A 359 -37.68 -35.28 -22.61
C ASP A 359 -36.14 -35.19 -22.60
N GLN A 360 -35.50 -36.01 -23.43
CA GLN A 360 -34.05 -36.10 -23.55
C GLN A 360 -33.41 -34.85 -24.19
N ILE A 361 -34.16 -34.07 -24.96
CA ILE A 361 -33.70 -32.83 -25.59
C ILE A 361 -33.54 -31.75 -24.52
N HIS A 362 -34.54 -31.56 -23.66
CA HIS A 362 -34.45 -30.61 -22.53
C HIS A 362 -33.31 -30.93 -21.56
N LYS A 363 -33.00 -32.22 -21.37
CA LYS A 363 -31.85 -32.66 -20.58
C LYS A 363 -30.53 -32.15 -21.19
N GLN A 364 -30.40 -32.25 -22.51
CA GLN A 364 -29.21 -31.82 -23.23
C GLN A 364 -29.11 -30.27 -23.28
N ASP A 365 -30.22 -29.59 -23.53
CA ASP A 365 -30.29 -28.12 -23.53
C ASP A 365 -29.87 -27.54 -22.18
N HIS A 366 -30.35 -28.12 -21.07
CA HIS A 366 -29.95 -27.67 -19.74
C HIS A 366 -28.48 -27.94 -19.44
N ILE A 367 -27.91 -29.06 -19.90
CA ILE A 367 -26.47 -29.32 -19.81
C ILE A 367 -25.68 -28.25 -20.55
N GLU A 368 -26.15 -27.79 -21.71
CA GLU A 368 -25.53 -26.70 -22.47
C GLU A 368 -25.61 -25.36 -21.73
N VAL A 369 -26.72 -25.06 -21.06
CA VAL A 369 -26.85 -23.89 -20.18
C VAL A 369 -25.84 -23.93 -19.03
N LEU A 370 -25.70 -25.08 -18.35
CA LEU A 370 -24.70 -25.27 -17.29
C LEU A 370 -23.27 -25.13 -17.83
N GLN A 371 -22.98 -25.68 -19.01
CA GLN A 371 -21.69 -25.54 -19.67
C GLN A 371 -21.39 -24.08 -20.06
N GLY A 372 -22.37 -23.35 -20.59
CA GLY A 372 -22.26 -21.94 -20.91
C GLY A 372 -21.90 -21.10 -19.69
N LYS A 373 -22.53 -21.40 -18.54
CA LYS A 373 -22.18 -20.77 -17.26
C LYS A 373 -20.73 -21.07 -16.83
N ILE A 374 -20.27 -22.31 -16.94
CA ILE A 374 -18.87 -22.67 -16.62
C ILE A 374 -17.90 -21.89 -17.49
N ASN A 375 -18.20 -21.75 -18.79
CA ASN A 375 -17.37 -20.98 -19.73
C ASN A 375 -17.33 -19.49 -19.34
N GLN A 376 -18.49 -18.89 -19.01
CA GLN A 376 -18.56 -17.51 -18.55
C GLN A 376 -17.73 -17.28 -17.27
N LEU A 377 -17.78 -18.21 -16.31
CA LEU A 377 -17.00 -18.13 -15.07
C LEU A 377 -15.49 -18.21 -15.34
N LYS A 378 -15.06 -19.07 -16.27
CA LYS A 378 -13.66 -19.16 -16.69
C LYS A 378 -13.19 -17.89 -17.39
N GLU A 379 -14.00 -17.32 -18.27
CA GLU A 379 -13.69 -16.04 -18.94
C GLU A 379 -13.55 -14.89 -17.94
N GLN A 380 -14.41 -14.83 -16.92
CA GLN A 380 -14.29 -13.84 -15.83
C GLN A 380 -12.98 -14.01 -15.05
N GLN A 381 -12.59 -15.25 -14.75
CA GLN A 381 -11.33 -15.56 -14.07
C GLN A 381 -10.11 -15.21 -14.92
N ASP A 382 -10.13 -15.52 -16.22
CA ASP A 382 -9.05 -15.16 -17.14
C ASP A 382 -8.91 -13.63 -17.24
N THR A 383 -10.03 -12.90 -17.27
CA THR A 383 -10.04 -11.43 -17.24
C THR A 383 -9.42 -10.88 -15.96
N ILE A 384 -9.78 -11.42 -14.79
CA ILE A 384 -9.17 -11.04 -13.51
C ILE A 384 -7.66 -11.31 -13.53
N SER A 385 -7.26 -12.51 -13.94
CA SER A 385 -5.84 -12.90 -14.04
C SER A 385 -5.07 -11.94 -14.93
N GLU A 386 -5.61 -11.57 -16.09
CA GLU A 386 -4.98 -10.62 -17.01
C GLU A 386 -4.84 -9.23 -16.39
N ILE A 387 -5.87 -8.72 -15.71
CA ILE A 387 -5.82 -7.43 -15.03
C ILE A 387 -4.74 -7.43 -13.92
N VAL A 388 -4.70 -8.46 -13.07
CA VAL A 388 -3.70 -8.57 -12.00
C VAL A 388 -2.29 -8.68 -12.58
N THR A 389 -2.09 -9.49 -13.62
CA THR A 389 -0.80 -9.58 -14.33
C THR A 389 -0.36 -8.22 -14.88
N LYS A 390 -1.28 -7.41 -15.43
CA LYS A 390 -0.96 -6.06 -15.93
C LYS A 390 -0.60 -5.09 -14.81
N PHE A 391 -1.30 -5.13 -13.67
CA PHE A 391 -0.89 -4.35 -12.49
C PHE A 391 0.51 -4.73 -12.02
N THR A 392 0.80 -6.04 -11.91
CA THR A 392 2.11 -6.55 -11.53
C THR A 392 3.19 -6.14 -12.53
N GLN A 393 2.92 -6.26 -13.83
CA GLN A 393 3.82 -5.81 -14.90
C GLN A 393 4.16 -4.33 -14.76
N PHE A 394 3.15 -3.48 -14.59
CA PHE A 394 3.36 -2.04 -14.45
C PHE A 394 4.19 -1.70 -13.22
N LEU A 395 3.92 -2.34 -12.08
CA LEU A 395 4.70 -2.13 -10.85
C LEU A 395 6.16 -2.56 -11.02
N MET A 396 6.39 -3.71 -11.64
CA MET A 396 7.73 -4.23 -11.94
C MET A 396 8.51 -3.35 -12.92
N GLN A 397 7.84 -2.78 -13.93
CA GLN A 397 8.48 -1.97 -14.96
C GLN A 397 8.82 -0.54 -14.49
N ASN A 398 8.12 -0.01 -13.49
CA ASN A 398 8.09 1.43 -13.22
C ASN A 398 8.53 1.86 -11.81
N ALA A 399 8.53 0.95 -10.82
CA ALA A 399 9.05 1.24 -9.48
C ALA A 399 10.59 1.27 -9.47
N ILE A 400 11.19 2.07 -8.57
CA ILE A 400 12.66 2.10 -8.40
C ILE A 400 13.19 0.91 -7.57
N ALA A 401 12.37 0.28 -6.72
CA ALA A 401 12.77 -0.83 -5.85
C ALA A 401 11.72 -1.96 -5.80
N VAL A 402 12.10 -3.11 -5.20
CA VAL A 402 11.41 -4.42 -5.23
C VAL A 402 9.89 -4.33 -5.15
N PHE A 403 9.21 -4.96 -6.12
CA PHE A 403 7.82 -5.35 -6.01
C PHE A 403 7.69 -6.68 -5.25
N ASN A 404 6.99 -6.68 -4.11
CA ASN A 404 6.55 -7.91 -3.47
C ASN A 404 5.14 -8.28 -3.97
N ASP A 405 4.98 -9.51 -4.45
CA ASP A 405 3.71 -9.99 -5.01
C ASP A 405 2.73 -10.38 -3.91
N ALA A 406 2.10 -9.35 -3.35
CA ALA A 406 1.14 -9.49 -2.26
C ALA A 406 -0.11 -10.31 -2.66
N TYR A 407 -0.41 -10.44 -3.96
CA TYR A 407 -1.50 -11.27 -4.45
C TYR A 407 -1.15 -12.76 -4.35
N VAL A 408 0.04 -13.17 -4.81
CA VAL A 408 0.50 -14.57 -4.68
C VAL A 408 0.61 -15.00 -3.23
N GLU A 409 1.12 -14.14 -2.34
CA GLU A 409 1.20 -14.44 -0.91
C GLU A 409 -0.17 -14.80 -0.31
N TYR A 410 -1.22 -14.07 -0.69
CA TYR A 410 -2.55 -14.32 -0.16
C TYR A 410 -3.25 -15.50 -0.87
N LEU A 411 -3.01 -15.68 -2.16
CA LEU A 411 -3.47 -16.87 -2.88
C LEU A 411 -2.87 -18.15 -2.26
N ASP A 412 -1.60 -18.12 -1.88
CA ASP A 412 -0.94 -19.20 -1.14
C ASP A 412 -1.58 -19.48 0.21
N TYR A 413 -2.00 -18.44 0.92
CA TYR A 413 -2.74 -18.58 2.15
C TYR A 413 -4.09 -19.30 1.94
N ILE A 414 -4.86 -18.93 0.91
CA ILE A 414 -6.13 -19.63 0.60
C ILE A 414 -5.88 -21.08 0.18
N ILE A 415 -4.89 -21.34 -0.69
CA ILE A 415 -4.52 -22.69 -1.12
C ILE A 415 -4.18 -23.55 0.11
N HIS A 416 -3.42 -23.00 1.06
CA HIS A 416 -3.10 -23.72 2.29
C HIS A 416 -4.35 -23.98 3.15
N LEU A 417 -5.27 -23.02 3.28
CA LEU A 417 -6.52 -23.25 4.01
C LEU A 417 -7.37 -24.36 3.37
N GLU A 418 -7.51 -24.36 2.04
CA GLU A 418 -8.29 -25.37 1.33
C GLU A 418 -7.64 -26.76 1.36
N ARG A 419 -6.30 -26.81 1.39
CA ARG A 419 -5.55 -28.06 1.57
C ARG A 419 -5.79 -28.67 2.94
N GLU A 420 -5.79 -27.87 4.00
CA GLU A 420 -6.03 -28.35 5.37
C GLU A 420 -7.51 -28.74 5.62
N LYS A 421 -8.46 -28.13 4.91
CA LYS A 421 -9.88 -28.51 4.94
C LYS A 421 -10.17 -29.82 4.18
N ALA A 422 -9.35 -30.15 3.19
CA ALA A 422 -9.52 -31.33 2.36
C ALA A 422 -9.13 -32.60 3.14
N ASN A 423 -10.08 -33.20 3.85
CA ASN A 423 -9.90 -34.50 4.50
C ASN A 423 -9.79 -35.61 3.43
N ALA A 424 -8.59 -35.84 2.89
CA ALA A 424 -8.19 -36.95 2.00
C ALA A 424 -8.98 -37.15 0.68
N SER A 425 -10.04 -36.39 0.40
CA SER A 425 -10.77 -36.40 -0.88
C SER A 425 -10.19 -35.41 -1.89
N GLU A 426 -10.31 -35.71 -3.19
CA GLU A 426 -9.96 -34.78 -4.27
C GLU A 426 -10.73 -33.45 -4.12
N ASN A 427 -10.02 -32.39 -3.72
CA ASN A 427 -10.57 -31.05 -3.64
C ASN A 427 -10.38 -30.35 -4.99
N ASN A 428 -11.41 -30.37 -5.84
CA ASN A 428 -11.38 -29.71 -7.16
C ASN A 428 -11.23 -28.18 -7.05
N ILE A 429 -11.66 -27.56 -5.94
CA ILE A 429 -11.42 -26.13 -5.67
C ILE A 429 -9.92 -25.89 -5.51
N LEU A 430 -9.22 -26.74 -4.74
CA LEU A 430 -7.78 -26.66 -4.54
C LEU A 430 -7.02 -26.77 -5.89
N LYS A 431 -7.37 -27.76 -6.72
CA LYS A 431 -6.76 -27.92 -8.06
C LYS A 431 -6.96 -26.67 -8.93
N GLY A 432 -8.17 -26.10 -8.90
CA GLY A 432 -8.47 -24.86 -9.61
C GLY A 432 -7.62 -23.69 -9.15
N LEU A 433 -7.45 -23.50 -7.85
CA LEU A 433 -6.62 -22.43 -7.27
C LEU A 433 -5.11 -22.63 -7.57
N GLU A 434 -4.60 -23.87 -7.48
CA GLU A 434 -3.21 -24.19 -7.82
C GLU A 434 -2.92 -23.90 -9.31
N GLU A 435 -3.88 -24.19 -10.19
CA GLU A 435 -3.78 -23.89 -11.62
C GLU A 435 -3.78 -22.37 -11.90
N ILE A 436 -4.62 -21.59 -11.21
CA ILE A 436 -4.59 -20.11 -11.30
C ILE A 436 -3.20 -19.59 -10.91
N LYS A 437 -2.68 -20.06 -9.77
CA LYS A 437 -1.34 -19.67 -9.30
C LYS A 437 -0.26 -20.02 -10.32
N ARG A 438 -0.31 -21.24 -10.89
CA ARG A 438 0.65 -21.70 -11.90
C ARG A 438 0.65 -20.79 -13.13
N LYS A 439 -0.52 -20.55 -13.74
CA LYS A 439 -0.67 -19.68 -14.91
C LYS A 439 -0.20 -18.25 -14.62
N TYR A 440 -0.53 -17.71 -13.45
CA TYR A 440 -0.09 -16.39 -13.05
C TYR A 440 1.44 -16.30 -12.93
N ASN A 441 2.07 -17.25 -12.23
CA ASN A 441 3.53 -17.29 -12.08
C ASN A 441 4.26 -17.44 -13.42
N GLU A 442 3.71 -18.21 -14.35
CA GLU A 442 4.26 -18.32 -15.72
C GLU A 442 4.26 -16.96 -16.42
N LYS A 443 3.13 -16.23 -16.38
CA LYS A 443 3.06 -14.87 -16.95
C LYS A 443 4.04 -13.91 -16.28
N VAL A 444 4.15 -13.93 -14.94
CA VAL A 444 5.09 -13.08 -14.20
C VAL A 444 6.55 -13.42 -14.53
N ASN A 445 6.90 -14.70 -14.68
CA ASN A 445 8.25 -15.11 -15.07
C ASN A 445 8.58 -14.67 -16.50
N ILE A 446 7.63 -14.75 -17.43
CA ILE A 446 7.79 -14.18 -18.78
C ILE A 446 8.07 -12.68 -18.70
N ILE A 447 7.31 -11.95 -17.89
CA ILE A 447 7.51 -10.50 -17.67
C ILE A 447 8.89 -10.22 -17.09
N LYS A 448 9.34 -10.99 -16.08
CA LYS A 448 10.69 -10.86 -15.49
C LYS A 448 11.77 -10.99 -16.56
N ASN A 449 11.71 -12.05 -17.36
CA ASN A 449 12.67 -12.29 -18.43
C ASN A 449 12.66 -11.17 -19.48
N MET A 450 11.48 -10.63 -19.84
CA MET A 450 11.37 -9.51 -20.78
C MET A 450 11.99 -8.22 -20.22
N ILE A 451 11.84 -7.97 -18.93
CA ILE A 451 12.43 -6.82 -18.24
C ILE A 451 13.96 -6.97 -18.20
N GLU A 452 14.47 -8.14 -17.84
CA GLU A 452 15.91 -8.44 -17.78
C GLU A 452 16.60 -8.33 -19.15
N ASN A 453 15.92 -8.70 -20.24
CA ASN A 453 16.46 -8.65 -21.59
C ASN A 453 16.29 -7.30 -22.30
N ASN A 454 15.78 -6.26 -21.62
CA ASN A 454 15.53 -4.93 -22.20
C ASN A 454 14.64 -4.93 -23.47
N GLU A 455 13.77 -5.94 -23.65
CA GLU A 455 12.80 -6.04 -24.76
C GLU A 455 11.53 -5.19 -24.51
N SER A 456 11.57 -4.35 -23.47
CA SER A 456 10.45 -3.65 -22.83
C SER A 456 9.81 -2.53 -23.65
N SER A 457 10.35 -2.19 -24.83
CA SER A 457 9.81 -1.12 -25.68
C SER A 457 8.51 -1.49 -26.41
N SER A 458 8.16 -2.78 -26.51
CA SER A 458 6.97 -3.24 -27.26
C SER A 458 5.69 -3.41 -26.43
N CYS A 459 5.78 -3.38 -25.09
CA CYS A 459 4.65 -3.63 -24.19
C CYS A 459 4.77 -2.84 -22.87
N SER A 460 4.94 -1.52 -22.95
CA SER A 460 4.91 -0.64 -21.77
C SER A 460 3.48 -0.18 -21.48
N LEU A 461 2.95 -0.52 -20.31
CA LEU A 461 1.66 -0.01 -19.84
C LEU A 461 1.81 1.46 -19.41
N SER A 462 0.92 2.32 -19.90
CA SER A 462 0.87 3.73 -19.48
C SER A 462 0.17 3.91 -18.14
N SER A 463 0.40 5.07 -17.51
CA SER A 463 -0.32 5.52 -16.31
C SER A 463 -1.85 5.51 -16.52
N GLU A 464 -2.32 5.90 -17.70
CA GLU A 464 -3.74 5.88 -18.09
C GLU A 464 -4.31 4.45 -18.23
N ASP A 465 -3.50 3.50 -18.68
CA ASP A 465 -3.92 2.10 -18.81
C ASP A 465 -4.28 1.50 -17.46
N ILE A 466 -3.52 1.85 -16.42
CA ILE A 466 -3.75 1.38 -15.04
C ILE A 466 -5.07 1.89 -14.49
N LEU A 467 -5.38 3.17 -14.70
CA LEU A 467 -6.67 3.74 -14.30
C LEU A 467 -7.84 3.09 -15.06
N ARG A 468 -7.62 2.70 -16.32
CA ARG A 468 -8.61 1.97 -17.12
C ARG A 468 -8.81 0.54 -16.63
N LEU A 469 -7.74 -0.17 -16.27
CA LEU A 469 -7.78 -1.52 -15.72
C LEU A 469 -8.53 -1.56 -14.38
N GLU A 470 -8.28 -0.58 -13.50
CA GLU A 470 -9.04 -0.46 -12.24
C GLU A 470 -10.54 -0.30 -12.51
N LYS A 471 -10.92 0.58 -13.45
CA LYS A 471 -12.33 0.76 -13.86
C LYS A 471 -12.94 -0.52 -14.44
N GLN A 472 -12.21 -1.23 -15.29
CA GLN A 472 -12.67 -2.50 -15.87
C GLN A 472 -13.01 -3.51 -14.78
N LEU A 473 -12.16 -3.63 -13.76
CA LEU A 473 -12.39 -4.54 -12.64
C LEU A 473 -13.69 -4.23 -11.89
N TYR A 474 -14.00 -2.95 -11.65
CA TYR A 474 -15.27 -2.55 -11.05
C TYR A 474 -16.48 -2.72 -11.98
N LEU A 475 -16.30 -2.83 -13.30
CA LEU A 475 -17.41 -3.04 -14.23
C LEU A 475 -17.78 -4.51 -14.42
N LEU A 476 -16.96 -5.45 -13.94
CA LEU A 476 -17.25 -6.88 -14.04
C LEU A 476 -18.59 -7.24 -13.35
N PRO A 477 -19.48 -8.02 -14.01
CA PRO A 477 -20.75 -8.41 -13.42
C PRO A 477 -20.57 -9.20 -12.11
N ASN A 478 -21.35 -8.86 -11.08
CA ASN A 478 -21.30 -9.39 -9.70
C ASN A 478 -19.99 -9.09 -8.94
N ILE A 479 -18.83 -9.33 -9.55
CA ILE A 479 -17.49 -9.06 -9.01
C ILE A 479 -17.33 -7.58 -8.69
N GLY A 480 -17.64 -6.70 -9.64
CA GLY A 480 -17.47 -5.26 -9.46
C GLY A 480 -18.35 -4.67 -8.36
N LYS A 481 -19.53 -5.26 -8.11
CA LYS A 481 -20.39 -4.90 -6.98
C LYS A 481 -19.73 -5.28 -5.66
N TYR A 482 -19.28 -6.52 -5.53
CA TYR A 482 -18.56 -7.02 -4.35
C TYR A 482 -17.31 -6.15 -4.04
N LEU A 483 -16.49 -5.84 -5.05
CA LEU A 483 -15.31 -4.99 -4.86
C LEU A 483 -15.64 -3.56 -4.39
N ARG A 484 -16.73 -2.96 -4.89
CA ARG A 484 -17.21 -1.66 -4.40
C ARG A 484 -17.67 -1.72 -2.95
N ASP A 485 -18.32 -2.81 -2.57
CA ASP A 485 -18.82 -2.99 -1.20
C ASP A 485 -17.66 -3.24 -0.23
N VAL A 486 -16.63 -3.97 -0.63
CA VAL A 486 -15.35 -4.07 0.11
C VAL A 486 -14.73 -2.69 0.31
N LYS A 487 -14.58 -1.89 -0.75
CA LYS A 487 -13.97 -0.55 -0.66
C LYS A 487 -14.72 0.34 0.33
N LYS A 488 -16.05 0.34 0.28
CA LYS A 488 -16.90 1.08 1.24
C LYS A 488 -16.73 0.56 2.68
N ALA A 489 -16.58 -0.75 2.86
CA ALA A 489 -16.41 -1.36 4.18
C ALA A 489 -15.04 -0.99 4.78
N GLU A 490 -13.97 -1.00 3.98
CA GLU A 490 -12.64 -0.55 4.40
C GLU A 490 -12.61 0.94 4.73
N GLU A 491 -13.28 1.80 3.96
CA GLU A 491 -13.43 3.23 4.28
C GLU A 491 -14.15 3.45 5.62
N LYS A 492 -15.20 2.67 5.92
CA LYS A 492 -15.89 2.72 7.22
C LYS A 492 -15.00 2.23 8.35
N ALA A 493 -14.28 1.12 8.14
CA ALA A 493 -13.32 0.59 9.10
C ALA A 493 -12.22 1.62 9.41
N PHE A 494 -11.72 2.31 8.39
CA PHE A 494 -10.75 3.39 8.52
C PHE A 494 -11.29 4.54 9.39
N LYS A 495 -12.48 5.08 9.08
CA LYS A 495 -13.13 6.14 9.89
C LYS A 495 -13.39 5.71 11.33
N TYR A 496 -13.74 4.43 11.55
CA TYR A 496 -13.92 3.89 12.89
C TYR A 496 -12.60 3.89 13.68
N ARG A 497 -11.48 3.53 13.04
CA ARG A 497 -10.14 3.59 13.65
C ARG A 497 -9.75 5.03 14.04
N GLU A 498 -10.01 6.01 13.17
CA GLU A 498 -9.69 7.42 13.44
C GLU A 498 -10.55 8.06 14.53
N SER A 499 -11.87 7.80 14.52
CA SER A 499 -12.80 8.41 15.48
C SER A 499 -12.52 8.02 16.94
N HIS A 500 -11.91 6.86 17.17
CA HIS A 500 -11.51 6.42 18.50
C HIS A 500 -10.12 6.91 18.91
N HIS A 501 -9.38 7.64 18.07
CA HIS A 501 -8.09 8.26 18.44
C HIS A 501 -8.24 9.62 19.15
N LYS A 502 -9.46 10.10 19.39
CA LYS A 502 -9.68 11.30 20.21
C LYS A 502 -9.58 10.93 21.70
N PHE A 503 -8.48 11.34 22.35
CA PHE A 503 -8.31 11.15 23.80
C PHE A 503 -9.51 11.71 24.58
N PRO A 504 -9.98 11.01 25.63
CA PRO A 504 -10.94 11.58 26.56
C PRO A 504 -10.39 12.88 27.16
N LYS A 505 -11.21 13.94 27.30
CA LYS A 505 -10.80 15.21 27.93
C LYS A 505 -10.13 15.01 29.31
N SER A 506 -10.52 13.96 30.04
CA SER A 506 -9.90 13.59 31.31
C SER A 506 -8.45 13.11 31.16
N MET A 507 -8.09 12.44 30.07
CA MET A 507 -6.73 11.97 29.78
C MET A 507 -5.83 13.11 29.27
N ILE A 508 -6.41 14.04 28.49
CA ILE A 508 -5.75 15.30 28.11
C ILE A 508 -5.41 16.13 29.36
N ASN A 509 -6.29 16.17 30.36
CA ASN A 509 -6.02 16.85 31.63
C ASN A 509 -4.96 16.16 32.49
N VAL A 510 -4.87 14.82 32.45
CA VAL A 510 -3.81 14.05 33.14
C VAL A 510 -2.47 14.24 32.45
N MET A 511 -2.42 14.26 31.11
CA MET A 511 -1.17 14.58 30.38
C MET A 511 -0.74 16.03 30.58
N LYS A 512 -1.67 17.00 30.64
CA LYS A 512 -1.36 18.38 31.04
C LYS A 512 -0.81 18.50 32.47
N GLN A 513 -1.18 17.61 33.39
CA GLN A 513 -0.62 17.59 34.75
C GLN A 513 0.76 16.92 34.83
N ILE A 514 1.04 15.95 33.96
CA ILE A 514 2.34 15.26 33.91
C ILE A 514 3.42 16.16 33.28
N PHE A 515 3.07 17.03 32.32
CA PHE A 515 4.01 17.92 31.63
C PHE A 515 4.18 19.33 32.23
N VAL A 516 3.55 19.64 33.39
CA VAL A 516 3.64 20.98 34.03
C VAL A 516 4.60 21.02 35.24
N ILE A 517 5.31 19.94 35.58
CA ILE A 517 6.30 19.97 36.68
C ILE A 517 7.71 20.00 36.12
N SER A 518 8.18 21.19 35.73
CA SER A 518 9.54 21.70 36.00
C SER A 518 9.72 23.12 35.45
N ASN A 519 9.00 24.07 36.04
CA ASN A 519 9.41 25.47 36.09
C ASN A 519 9.14 26.02 37.50
N CYS A 520 10.18 26.03 38.34
CA CYS A 520 10.47 27.01 39.39
C CYS A 520 11.45 26.42 40.42
N SER A 521 12.74 26.72 40.25
CA SER A 521 13.70 27.24 41.25
C SER A 521 15.11 27.14 40.66
#